data_AF-A0A5M9J192-F1
#
_entry.id   AF-A0A5M9J192-F1
#
_cell.length_a   1.000
_cell.length_b   1.000
_cell.length_c   1.000
_cell.angle_alpha   90.00
_cell.angle_beta   90.00
_cell.angle_gamma   90.00
#
_symmetry.space_group_name_H-M   'P 1'
#
loop_
_entity.id
_entity.type
_entity.pdbx_description
1 polymer ?
#
loop_
_entity_poly.entity_id
_entity_poly.type
_entity_poly.pdbx_seq_one_letter_code
_entity_poly.pdbx_strand_id
1 'polypeptide(L)' 'MGGSLGVVVCWAVLVALSVGTVSTGASGLWGVVLGLAVVKGWVIVDGFMELRHGPWGWRLAMVGWGVVIVGGIALV' A
#
# COMPACT_ATOMS: atom_id res chain seq x y z
N MET A 1 21.92 -10.78 9.17
CA MET A 1 21.08 -11.69 8.35
C MET A 1 19.67 -11.10 8.11
N GLY A 2 19.52 -9.81 7.79
CA GLY A 2 18.21 -9.12 7.93
C GLY A 2 17.64 -8.39 6.71
N GLY A 3 18.36 -8.33 5.57
CA GLY A 3 17.90 -7.59 4.39
C GLY A 3 16.83 -8.33 3.57
N SER A 4 16.99 -9.64 3.37
CA SER A 4 16.06 -10.42 2.53
C SER A 4 14.73 -10.71 3.22
N LEU A 5 14.73 -10.91 4.55
CA LEU A 5 13.52 -11.24 5.31
C LEU A 5 12.49 -10.11 5.26
N GLY A 6 12.93 -8.85 5.32
CA GLY A 6 12.04 -7.69 5.19
C GLY A 6 11.40 -7.58 3.81
N VAL A 7 12.17 -7.86 2.75
CA VAL A 7 11.67 -7.87 1.37
C VAL A 7 10.71 -9.04 1.14
N VAL A 8 11.00 -10.22 1.71
CA VAL A 8 10.13 -11.40 1.63
C VAL A 8 8.81 -11.16 2.34
N VAL A 9 8.81 -10.51 3.52
CA VAL A 9 7.58 -10.14 4.23
C VAL A 9 6.79 -9.10 3.43
N CYS A 10 7.45 -8.07 2.90
CA CYS A 10 6.83 -7.06 2.03
C CYS A 10 6.16 -7.71 0.80
N TRP A 11 6.87 -8.64 0.16
CA TRP A 11 6.35 -9.41 -0.96
C TRP A 11 5.15 -10.27 -0.57
N ALA A 12 5.20 -10.99 0.55
CA ALA A 12 4.09 -11.80 1.05
C ALA A 12 2.84 -10.95 1.34
N VAL A 13 3.03 -9.76 1.92
CA VAL A 13 1.96 -8.78 2.14
C VAL A 13 1.36 -8.33 0.80
N LEU A 14 2.17 -7.99 -0.20
CA LEU A 14 1.68 -7.60 -1.53
C LEU A 14 0.85 -8.71 -2.21
N VAL A 15 1.28 -9.97 -2.06
CA VAL A 15 0.53 -11.13 -2.57
C VAL A 15 -0.82 -11.24 -1.86
N ALA A 16 -0.85 -11.15 -0.52
CA ALA A 16 -2.09 -11.21 0.25
C ALA A 16 -3.05 -10.08 -0.15
N LEU A 17 -2.54 -8.85 -0.33
CA LEU A 17 -3.37 -7.72 -0.78
C LEU A 17 -3.88 -7.89 -2.22
N SER A 18 -3.08 -8.47 -3.13
CA SER A 18 -3.54 -8.82 -4.50
C SER A 18 -4.69 -9.82 -4.47
N VAL A 19 -4.57 -10.87 -3.66
CA VAL A 19 -5.63 -11.88 -3.50
C VAL A 19 -6.89 -11.24 -2.92
N GLY A 20 -6.73 -10.39 -1.90
CA GLY A 20 -7.83 -9.62 -1.32
C GLY A 20 -8.51 -8.67 -2.31
N THR A 21 -7.76 -8.06 -3.23
CA THR A 21 -8.35 -7.18 -4.26
C THR A 21 -9.17 -7.96 -5.29
N VAL A 22 -8.66 -9.12 -5.73
CA VAL A 22 -9.38 -9.97 -6.68
C VAL A 22 -10.64 -10.57 -6.06
N SER A 23 -10.58 -11.01 -4.79
CA SER A 23 -11.73 -11.58 -4.09
C SER A 23 -12.82 -10.55 -3.79
N THR A 24 -12.45 -9.30 -3.50
CA THR A 24 -13.39 -8.20 -3.22
C THR A 24 -13.84 -7.46 -4.49
N GLY A 25 -13.10 -7.57 -5.59
CA GLY A 25 -13.48 -6.99 -6.88
C GLY A 25 -14.75 -7.61 -7.45
N ALA A 26 -14.98 -8.90 -7.21
CA ALA A 26 -16.18 -9.59 -7.67
C ALA A 26 -17.44 -9.28 -6.82
N SER A 27 -17.29 -8.76 -5.60
CA SER A 27 -18.39 -8.51 -4.67
C SER A 27 -18.96 -7.09 -4.75
N GLY A 28 -18.45 -6.24 -5.65
CA GLY A 28 -18.92 -4.85 -5.80
C GLY A 28 -18.49 -3.93 -4.65
N LEU A 29 -17.57 -4.37 -3.79
CA LEU A 29 -17.02 -3.58 -2.68
C LEU A 29 -15.90 -2.66 -3.18
N TRP A 30 -16.24 -1.75 -4.11
CA TRP A 30 -15.29 -0.84 -4.76
C TRP A 30 -14.43 -0.04 -3.76
N GLY A 31 -15.00 0.39 -2.64
CA GLY A 31 -14.26 1.09 -1.58
C GLY A 31 -13.19 0.23 -0.89
N VAL A 32 -13.46 -1.08 -0.73
CA VAL A 32 -12.50 -2.04 -0.16
C VAL A 32 -11.37 -2.31 -1.14
N VAL A 33 -11.70 -2.47 -2.42
CA VAL A 33 -10.71 -2.60 -3.51
C VAL A 33 -9.79 -1.38 -3.56
N LEU A 34 -10.36 -0.17 -3.42
CA LEU A 34 -9.64 1.09 -3.43
C LEU A 34 -8.72 1.22 -2.21
N GLY A 35 -9.20 0.88 -1.02
CA GLY A 35 -8.40 0.83 0.20
C GLY A 35 -7.23 -0.15 0.08
N LEU A 36 -7.48 -1.36 -0.43
CA LEU A 36 -6.43 -2.36 -0.68
C LEU A 36 -5.40 -1.89 -1.71
N ALA A 37 -5.82 -1.20 -2.77
CA ALA A 37 -4.91 -0.62 -3.76
C ALA A 37 -3.98 0.44 -3.14
N VAL A 38 -4.51 1.29 -2.26
CA VAL A 38 -3.71 2.28 -1.53
C VAL A 38 -2.69 1.64 -0.60
N VAL A 39 -3.11 0.64 0.18
CA VAL A 39 -2.19 -0.07 1.08
C VAL A 39 -1.09 -0.79 0.30
N LYS A 40 -1.36 -1.34 -0.88
CA LYS A 40 -0.30 -1.87 -1.76
C LYS A 40 0.71 -0.81 -2.16
N GLY A 41 0.24 0.38 -2.53
CA GLY A 41 1.11 1.51 -2.85
C GLY A 41 2.06 1.87 -1.71
N TRP A 42 1.56 1.83 -0.46
CA TRP A 42 2.36 2.11 0.73
C TRP A 42 3.43 1.05 0.96
N VAL A 43 3.06 -0.22 0.85
CA VAL A 43 3.98 -1.34 1.01
C VAL A 43 5.12 -1.30 -0.03
N ILE A 44 4.84 -0.82 -1.25
CA ILE A 44 5.87 -0.63 -2.28
C ILE A 44 6.82 0.53 -1.93
N VAL A 45 6.27 1.67 -1.50
CA VAL A 45 7.06 2.84 -1.09
C VAL A 45 7.95 2.53 0.12
N ASP A 46 7.45 1.80 1.11
CA ASP A 46 8.20 1.46 2.33
C ASP A 46 9.15 0.27 2.16
N GLY A 47 8.79 -0.73 1.34
CA GLY A 47 9.49 -2.00 1.29
C GLY A 47 10.43 -2.20 0.10
N PHE A 48 10.25 -1.48 -1.01
CA PHE A 48 11.06 -1.65 -2.23
C PHE A 48 11.96 -0.46 -2.54
N MET A 49 11.57 0.76 -2.15
CA MET A 49 12.46 1.90 -2.29
C MET A 49 13.41 1.96 -1.09
N GLU A 50 14.70 2.15 -1.34
CA GLU A 50 15.73 2.48 -0.33
C GLU A 50 15.47 3.81 0.43
N LEU A 51 14.24 4.33 0.37
CA LEU A 51 13.70 5.43 1.16
C LEU A 51 13.70 5.17 2.67
N ARG A 52 14.06 3.97 3.13
CA ARG A 52 14.36 3.65 4.54
C ARG A 52 15.40 4.61 5.16
N HIS A 53 16.32 5.13 4.35
CA HIS A 53 17.34 6.11 4.78
C HIS A 53 16.99 7.56 4.41
N GLY A 54 15.83 7.80 3.77
CA GLY A 54 15.40 9.13 3.35
C GLY A 54 14.69 9.94 4.44
N PRO A 55 14.65 11.28 4.33
CA PRO A 55 14.01 12.15 5.31
C PRO A 55 12.53 11.81 5.49
N TRP A 56 12.11 11.74 6.76
CA TRP A 56 10.77 11.30 7.19
C TRP A 56 9.61 12.05 6.52
N GLY A 57 9.79 13.34 6.21
CA GLY A 57 8.79 14.16 5.53
C GLY A 57 8.43 13.67 4.13
N TRP A 58 9.40 13.11 3.39
CA TRP A 58 9.15 12.54 2.05
C TRP A 58 8.38 11.22 2.13
N ARG A 59 8.69 10.41 3.14
CA ARG A 59 7.92 9.19 3.47
C ARG A 59 6.47 9.54 3.80
N LEU A 60 6.27 10.54 4.67
CA LEU A 60 4.94 10.98 5.07
C LEU A 60 4.15 11.59 3.89
N ALA A 61 4.80 12.29 2.97
CA ALA A 61 4.15 12.83 1.78
C ALA A 61 3.70 11.72 0.81
N MET A 62 4.56 10.72 0.56
CA MET A 62 4.25 9.59 -0.33
C MET A 62 3.18 8.66 0.25
N VAL A 63 3.21 8.45 1.57
CA VAL A 63 2.20 7.71 2.33
C VAL A 63 0.88 8.50 2.39
N GLY A 64 0.95 9.77 2.77
CA GLY A 64 -0.20 10.64 2.98
C GLY A 64 -1.05 10.87 1.72
N TRP A 65 -0.44 10.89 0.54
CA TRP A 65 -1.16 11.10 -0.73
C TRP A 65 -2.25 10.05 -0.98
N GLY A 66 -2.01 8.79 -0.61
CA GLY A 66 -3.02 7.74 -0.72
C GLY A 66 -4.24 7.97 0.19
N VAL A 67 -4.02 8.50 1.41
CA VAL A 67 -5.13 8.88 2.31
C VAL A 67 -5.93 10.04 1.72
N VAL A 68 -5.25 11.04 1.16
CA VAL A 68 -5.90 12.21 0.56
C VAL A 68 -6.80 11.78 -0.61
N ILE A 69 -6.32 10.88 -1.47
CA ILE A 69 -7.12 10.37 -2.59
C ILE A 69 -8.33 9.57 -2.11
N VAL A 70 -8.14 8.63 -1.18
CA VAL A 70 -9.26 7.83 -0.65
C VAL A 70 -10.27 8.72 0.06
N GLY A 71 -9.80 9.68 0.86
CA GLY A 71 -10.65 10.67 1.51
C GLY A 71 -11.42 11.52 0.51
N GLY A 72 -10.76 11.99 -0.55
CA GLY A 72 -11.43 12.73 -1.63
C GLY A 72 -12.50 11.92 -2.36
N ILE A 73 -12.22 10.64 -2.65
CA ILE A 73 -13.18 9.73 -3.27
C ILE A 73 -14.36 9.42 -2.35
N ALA A 74 -14.12 9.30 -1.04
CA ALA A 74 -15.19 9.05 -0.05
C ALA A 74 -16.08 10.28 0.21
N LEU A 75 -15.62 11.48 -0.15
CA LEU A 75 -16.34 12.74 0.01
C LEU A 75 -17.17 13.14 -1.22
N VAL A 76 -17.01 12.44 -2.35
CA VAL A 76 -17.76 12.64 -3.60
C VAL A 76 -18.92 11.64 -3.68
#